data_AF-A0A3M0M3V5-F1
#
_entry.id   AF-A0A3M0M3V5-F1
#
_cell.length_a   1.000
_cell.length_b   1.000
_cell.length_c   1.000
_cell.angle_alpha   90.00
_cell.angle_beta   90.00
_cell.angle_gamma   90.00
#
_symmetry.space_group_name_H-M   'P 1'
#
loop_
_entity.id
_entity.type
_entity.pdbx_description
1 polymer ?
#
loop_
_entity_poly.entity_id
_entity_poly.type
_entity_poly.pdbx_seq_one_letter_code
_entity_poly.pdbx_strand_id
1 'polypeptide(L)'
;MTGCLKRVLQFVEERHSGGSQRLFPDQPWCPKNGYGRNAGRWFNERLLPALGMKSEQLVFHSLRHTMATLLSRNDVPDTQVKAILGHEQPGVTYSTYFHGFRPAQLQAAINRFGF
;
A
#
# COMPACT_ATOMS: atom_id res chain seq x y z
N MET A 1 -2.29 -19.34 -6.87
CA MET A 1 -2.03 -17.90 -6.58
C MET A 1 -0.85 -17.32 -7.41
N THR A 2 -0.84 -17.38 -8.74
CA THR A 2 0.38 -17.04 -9.53
C THR A 2 0.19 -16.03 -10.68
N GLY A 3 -1.04 -15.58 -10.96
CA GLY A 3 -1.29 -14.66 -12.09
C GLY A 3 -1.10 -13.16 -11.79
N CYS A 4 -1.44 -12.72 -10.57
CA CYS A 4 -1.45 -11.28 -10.25
C CYS A 4 -0.04 -10.74 -9.92
N LEU A 5 0.76 -11.50 -9.15
CA LEU A 5 2.13 -11.12 -8.80
C LEU A 5 3.04 -11.01 -10.05
N LYS A 6 2.86 -11.93 -11.02
CA LYS A 6 3.57 -11.88 -12.30
C LYS A 6 3.29 -10.58 -13.07
N ARG A 7 2.05 -10.09 -13.05
CA ARG A 7 1.67 -8.84 -13.72
C ARG A 7 2.33 -7.61 -13.10
N VAL A 8 2.43 -7.54 -11.78
CA VAL A 8 3.08 -6.40 -11.11
C VAL A 8 4.58 -6.39 -11.39
N LEU A 9 5.25 -7.53 -11.29
CA LEU A 9 6.69 -7.62 -11.58
C LEU A 9 6.99 -7.34 -13.06
N GLN A 10 6.16 -7.83 -13.97
CA GLN A 10 6.25 -7.49 -15.39
C GLN A 10 6.11 -5.99 -15.62
N PHE A 11 5.11 -5.35 -14.99
CA PHE A 11 4.94 -3.90 -15.09
C PHE A 11 6.15 -3.12 -14.57
N VAL A 12 6.78 -3.57 -13.47
CA VAL A 12 8.01 -2.96 -12.95
C VAL A 12 9.14 -3.07 -13.97
N GLU A 13 9.33 -4.25 -14.55
CA GLU A 13 10.38 -4.50 -15.55
C GLU A 13 10.18 -3.66 -16.82
N GLU A 14 8.95 -3.56 -17.31
CA GLU A 14 8.60 -2.73 -18.45
C GLU A 14 8.92 -1.24 -18.20
N ARG A 15 8.64 -0.73 -16.99
CA ARG A 15 8.97 0.64 -16.62
C ARG A 15 10.48 0.86 -16.50
N HIS A 16 11.19 -0.11 -15.96
CA HIS A 16 12.64 -0.04 -15.76
C HIS A 16 13.39 -0.10 -17.11
N SER A 17 13.06 -1.07 -17.97
CA SER A 17 13.61 -1.20 -19.32
C SER A 17 13.27 -0.01 -20.23
N GLY A 18 12.12 0.63 -20.01
CA GLY A 18 11.73 1.89 -20.66
C GLY A 18 12.44 3.14 -20.12
N GLY A 19 13.41 3.02 -19.21
CA GLY A 19 14.20 4.14 -18.67
C GLY A 19 13.45 5.05 -17.69
N SER A 20 12.27 4.64 -17.20
CA SER A 20 11.49 5.44 -16.26
C SER A 20 12.09 5.39 -14.85
N GLN A 21 12.34 6.56 -14.26
CA GLN A 21 12.82 6.69 -12.87
C GLN A 21 11.70 6.49 -11.82
N ARG A 22 10.44 6.44 -12.25
CA ARG A 22 9.26 6.26 -11.40
C ARG A 22 8.40 5.12 -11.92
N LEU A 23 7.81 4.36 -11.01
CA LEU A 23 6.91 3.26 -11.37
C LEU A 23 5.62 3.74 -12.05
N PHE A 24 5.14 4.93 -11.68
CA PHE A 24 3.94 5.56 -12.25
C PHE A 24 4.26 6.97 -12.78
N PRO A 25 4.95 7.09 -13.92
CA PRO A 25 5.35 8.39 -14.46
C PRO A 25 4.15 9.25 -14.87
N ASP A 26 3.06 8.60 -15.27
CA ASP A 26 1.80 9.20 -15.72
C ASP A 26 0.97 9.80 -14.57
N GLN A 27 1.45 9.70 -13.33
CA GLN A 27 0.88 10.39 -12.17
C GLN A 27 1.64 11.70 -11.96
N PRO A 28 1.11 12.85 -12.43
CA PRO A 28 1.77 14.13 -12.25
C PRO A 28 1.74 14.56 -10.78
N TRP A 29 2.76 15.32 -10.39
CA TRP A 29 2.84 15.93 -9.08
C TRP A 29 1.78 17.02 -8.92
N CYS A 30 1.10 17.04 -7.77
CA CYS A 30 0.24 18.14 -7.37
C CYS A 30 0.86 18.88 -6.17
N PRO A 31 1.07 20.22 -6.22
CA PRO A 31 1.67 20.96 -5.11
C PRO A 31 0.99 20.77 -3.75
N LYS A 32 -0.35 20.63 -3.74
CA LYS A 32 -1.14 20.49 -2.51
C LYS A 32 -1.16 19.06 -1.94
N ASN A 33 -1.15 18.06 -2.81
CA ASN A 33 -1.51 16.68 -2.47
C ASN A 33 -0.50 15.63 -2.99
N GLY A 34 0.66 16.07 -3.47
CA GLY A 34 1.71 15.24 -4.04
C GLY A 34 1.25 14.37 -5.21
N TYR A 35 1.83 13.17 -5.33
CA TYR A 35 1.49 12.19 -6.36
C TYR A 35 0.18 11.42 -6.09
N GLY A 36 -0.37 11.47 -4.88
CA GLY A 36 -1.53 10.66 -4.49
C GLY A 36 -2.88 11.15 -4.99
N ARG A 37 -2.98 12.43 -5.39
CA ARG A 37 -4.25 13.06 -5.78
C ARG A 37 -4.97 12.32 -6.89
N ASN A 38 -4.24 11.96 -7.95
CA ASN A 38 -4.83 11.43 -9.15
C ASN A 38 -5.21 9.95 -9.00
N ALA A 39 -4.42 9.18 -8.25
CA ALA A 39 -4.80 7.83 -7.84
C ALA A 39 -6.11 7.83 -7.03
N GLY A 40 -6.24 8.75 -6.07
CA GLY A 40 -7.47 8.90 -5.28
C GLY A 40 -8.69 9.28 -6.13
N ARG A 41 -8.53 10.23 -7.08
CA ARG A 41 -9.60 10.60 -8.02
C ARG A 41 -9.99 9.44 -8.92
N TRP A 42 -9.02 8.79 -9.55
CA TRP A 42 -9.29 7.62 -10.40
C TRP A 42 -10.05 6.54 -9.65
N PHE A 43 -9.64 6.22 -8.42
CA PHE A 43 -10.34 5.25 -7.58
C PHE A 43 -11.79 5.66 -7.32
N ASN A 44 -12.02 6.90 -6.92
CA ASN A 44 -13.32 7.40 -6.50
C ASN A 44 -14.29 7.70 -7.66
N GLU A 45 -13.78 8.17 -8.79
CA GLU A 45 -14.56 8.70 -9.92
C GLU A 45 -14.65 7.69 -11.08
N ARG A 46 -13.74 6.71 -11.14
CA ARG A 46 -13.71 5.70 -12.21
C ARG A 46 -13.91 4.29 -11.67
N LEU A 47 -13.04 3.85 -10.76
CA LEU A 47 -13.05 2.45 -10.32
C LEU A 47 -14.31 2.10 -9.52
N LEU A 48 -14.63 2.83 -8.44
CA LEU A 48 -15.80 2.53 -7.62
C LEU A 48 -17.12 2.57 -8.42
N PRO A 49 -17.39 3.57 -9.28
CA PRO A 49 -18.58 3.56 -10.13
C PRO A 49 -18.62 2.37 -11.11
N ALA A 50 -17.49 2.04 -11.76
CA ALA A 50 -17.42 0.91 -12.68
C ALA A 50 -17.70 -0.44 -12.00
N LEU A 51 -17.39 -0.55 -10.71
CA LEU A 51 -17.69 -1.73 -9.89
C LEU A 51 -19.09 -1.72 -9.28
N GLY A 52 -19.88 -0.65 -9.46
CA GLY A 52 -21.17 -0.49 -8.78
C GLY A 52 -21.06 -0.29 -7.26
N MET A 53 -19.88 0.12 -6.77
CA MET A 53 -19.55 0.24 -5.34
C MET A 53 -19.42 1.69 -4.89
N LYS A 54 -19.95 2.65 -5.64
CA LYS A 54 -19.83 4.06 -5.27
C LYS A 54 -20.61 4.35 -3.99
N SER A 55 -19.91 4.82 -2.97
CA SER A 55 -20.46 5.22 -1.68
C SER A 55 -19.67 6.42 -1.14
N GLU A 56 -20.31 7.25 -0.31
CA GLU A 56 -19.64 8.35 0.40
C GLU A 56 -18.63 7.85 1.44
N GLN A 57 -18.78 6.61 1.90
CA GLN A 57 -17.92 5.98 2.90
C GLN A 57 -16.71 5.26 2.30
N LEU A 58 -16.70 5.05 0.98
CA LEU A 58 -15.63 4.32 0.29
C LEU A 58 -14.72 5.28 -0.46
N VAL A 59 -13.45 5.29 -0.06
CA VAL A 59 -12.39 6.08 -0.68
C VAL A 59 -11.13 5.23 -0.85
N PHE A 60 -10.15 5.74 -1.59
CA PHE A 60 -8.89 5.00 -1.79
C PHE A 60 -8.21 4.61 -0.47
N HIS A 61 -8.30 5.47 0.55
CA HIS A 61 -7.77 5.19 1.89
C HIS A 61 -8.47 4.03 2.60
N SER A 62 -9.70 3.67 2.21
CA SER A 62 -10.41 2.52 2.79
C SER A 62 -9.65 1.21 2.59
N LEU A 63 -8.88 1.07 1.50
CA LEU A 63 -8.00 -0.09 1.30
C LEU A 63 -6.94 -0.24 2.40
N ARG A 64 -6.42 0.89 2.90
CA ARG A 64 -5.46 0.91 4.01
C ARG A 64 -6.12 0.47 5.32
N HIS A 65 -7.36 0.90 5.58
CA HIS A 65 -8.14 0.39 6.72
C HIS A 65 -8.37 -1.11 6.61
N THR A 66 -8.75 -1.61 5.44
CA THR A 66 -8.89 -3.05 5.19
C THR A 66 -7.60 -3.79 5.51
N MET A 67 -6.45 -3.32 5.03
CA MET A 67 -5.14 -3.92 5.36
C MET A 67 -4.88 -3.96 6.87
N ALA A 68 -5.10 -2.85 7.57
CA ALA A 68 -4.94 -2.79 9.03
C ALA A 68 -5.82 -3.83 9.74
N THR A 69 -7.11 -3.87 9.40
CA THR A 69 -8.07 -4.81 9.98
C THR A 69 -7.69 -6.26 9.69
N LEU A 70 -7.27 -6.57 8.46
CA LEU A 70 -6.89 -7.93 8.07
C LEU A 70 -5.63 -8.39 8.81
N LEU A 71 -4.60 -7.55 8.90
CA LEU A 71 -3.37 -7.89 9.63
C LEU A 71 -3.65 -8.12 11.12
N SER A 72 -4.43 -7.24 11.75
CA SER A 72 -4.82 -7.40 13.15
C SER A 72 -5.65 -8.66 13.41
N ARG A 73 -6.57 -9.01 12.50
CA ARG A 73 -7.36 -10.25 12.59
C ARG A 73 -6.54 -11.53 12.38
N ASN A 74 -5.34 -11.42 11.82
CA ASN A 74 -4.41 -12.54 11.62
C ASN A 74 -3.24 -12.49 12.63
N ASP A 75 -3.49 -11.91 13.80
CA ASP A 75 -2.57 -11.85 14.95
C ASP A 75 -1.18 -11.29 14.59
N VAL A 76 -1.12 -10.39 13.61
CA VAL A 76 0.11 -9.66 13.30
C VAL A 76 0.35 -8.64 14.42
N PRO A 77 1.55 -8.62 15.05
CA PRO A 77 1.86 -7.65 16.09
C PRO A 77 1.64 -6.21 15.63
N ASP A 78 1.07 -5.37 16.51
CA ASP A 78 0.75 -3.96 16.21
C ASP A 78 1.96 -3.18 15.67
N THR A 79 3.15 -3.47 16.17
CA THR A 79 4.40 -2.85 15.68
C THR A 79 4.67 -3.18 14.21
N GLN A 80 4.42 -4.42 13.78
CA GLN A 80 4.52 -4.79 12.37
C GLN A 80 3.40 -4.19 11.53
N VAL A 81 2.16 -4.14 12.06
CA VAL A 81 1.04 -3.46 11.38
C VAL A 81 1.38 -1.99 11.13
N LYS A 82 1.80 -1.27 12.17
CA LYS A 82 2.24 0.13 12.07
C LYS A 82 3.38 0.31 11.09
N ALA A 83 4.37 -0.60 11.07
CA ALA A 83 5.48 -0.53 10.11
C ALA A 83 5.02 -0.74 8.67
N ILE A 84 4.14 -1.71 8.40
CA ILE A 84 3.55 -1.94 7.05
C ILE A 84 2.75 -0.72 6.59
N LEU A 85 2.02 -0.10 7.52
CA LEU A 85 1.27 1.11 7.25
C LEU A 85 2.20 2.34 7.13
N GLY A 86 3.40 2.33 7.70
CA GLY A 86 4.26 3.52 7.78
C GLY A 86 3.79 4.53 8.83
N HIS A 87 3.25 4.03 9.95
CA HIS A 87 3.04 4.82 11.17
C HIS A 87 4.31 4.82 12.03
N GLU A 88 4.55 5.92 12.73
CA GLU A 88 5.61 6.02 13.73
C GLU A 88 5.38 5.04 14.89
N GLN A 89 6.49 4.57 15.46
CA GLN A 89 6.48 3.65 16.60
C GLN A 89 6.77 4.46 17.88
N PRO A 90 5.81 4.58 18.82
CA PRO A 90 6.00 5.37 20.01
C PRO A 90 6.91 4.67 21.04
N GLY A 91 7.62 5.47 21.84
CA GLY A 91 8.41 5.02 22.99
C GLY A 91 9.91 4.91 22.71
N VAL A 92 10.72 5.15 23.76
CA VAL A 92 12.19 5.24 23.70
C VAL A 92 12.81 4.03 23.01
N THR A 93 12.31 2.83 23.28
CA THR A 93 12.82 1.60 22.65
C THR A 93 12.74 1.66 21.13
N TYR A 94 11.61 2.12 20.59
CA TYR A 94 11.39 2.17 19.16
C TYR A 94 11.98 3.42 18.49
N SER A 95 12.11 4.52 19.21
CA SER A 95 12.72 5.74 18.68
C SER A 95 14.25 5.70 18.69
N THR A 96 14.87 4.92 19.59
CA THR A 96 16.33 4.94 19.81
C THR A 96 17.02 3.65 19.40
N TYR A 97 16.45 2.48 19.68
CA TYR A 97 17.13 1.19 19.47
C TYR A 97 16.56 0.37 18.32
N PHE A 98 15.39 0.75 17.80
CA PHE A 98 14.75 0.02 16.71
C PHE A 98 15.13 0.62 15.36
N HIS A 99 15.77 -0.20 14.52
CA HIS A 99 16.21 0.20 13.18
C HIS A 99 15.31 -0.33 12.06
N GLY A 100 14.06 -0.63 12.38
CA GLY A 100 13.09 -1.15 11.42
C GLY A 100 13.10 -2.68 11.31
N PHE A 101 12.04 -3.20 10.70
CA PHE A 101 11.91 -4.61 10.37
C PHE A 101 12.65 -4.94 9.08
N ARG A 102 13.19 -6.16 8.98
CA ARG A 102 13.71 -6.68 7.72
C ARG A 102 12.56 -6.88 6.72
N PRO A 103 12.77 -6.69 5.41
CA PRO A 103 11.74 -6.94 4.41
C PRO A 103 11.09 -8.33 4.51
N ALA A 104 11.89 -9.37 4.82
CA ALA A 104 11.39 -10.72 5.01
C ALA A 104 10.40 -10.86 6.19
N GLN A 105 10.58 -10.09 7.27
CA GLN A 105 9.66 -10.10 8.41
C GLN A 105 8.32 -9.45 8.03
N LEU A 106 8.36 -8.32 7.32
CA LEU A 106 7.16 -7.63 6.84
C LEU A 106 6.43 -8.48 5.78
N GLN A 107 7.16 -9.13 4.89
CA GLN A 107 6.60 -10.07 3.93
C GLN A 107 5.91 -11.24 4.64
N ALA A 108 6.54 -11.85 5.64
CA ALA A 108 5.93 -12.92 6.40
C ALA A 108 4.64 -12.48 7.11
N ALA A 109 4.60 -11.24 7.63
CA ALA A 109 3.39 -10.66 8.21
C ALA A 109 2.28 -10.44 7.15
N ILE A 110 2.61 -9.89 5.99
CA ILE A 110 1.66 -9.70 4.88
C ILE A 110 1.13 -11.04 4.38
N ASN A 111 1.98 -12.06 4.29
CA ASN A 111 1.59 -13.40 3.82
C ASN A 111 0.69 -14.16 4.80
N ARG A 112 0.42 -13.64 6.01
CA ARG A 112 -0.48 -14.30 6.96
C ARG A 112 -1.93 -14.30 6.53
N PHE A 113 -2.36 -13.31 5.74
CA PHE A 113 -3.67 -13.36 5.12
C PHE A 113 -3.50 -13.83 3.68
N GLY A 114 -4.02 -15.03 3.38
CA GLY A 114 -4.07 -15.57 2.02
C GLY A 114 -5.12 -14.86 1.19
N PHE A 115 -4.81 -14.61 -0.08
CA PHE A 115 -5.80 -14.27 -1.11
C PHE A 115 -6.20 -15.53 -1.89
#